data_AF-A0A920NC18-F1
#
_entry.id   AF-A0A920NC18-F1
#
_cell.length_a   1.000
_cell.length_b   1.000
_cell.length_c   1.000
_cell.angle_alpha   90.00
_cell.angle_beta   90.00
_cell.angle_gamma   90.00
#
_symmetry.space_group_name_H-M   'P 1'
#
loop_
_entity.id
_entity.type
_entity.pdbx_description
1 polymer ?
#
loop_
_entity_poly.entity_id
_entity_poly.type
_entity_poly.pdbx_seq_one_letter_code
_entity_poly.pdbx_strand_id
1 'polypeptide(L)' 'MCTMICEQSKKEGSGKGTEGWFPLKKVNVSYDHPFNAPWEYGVNIDFVNPDRGMGARVAVELSPQSGPNY' A
#
# COMPACT_ATOMS: atom_id res chain seq x y z
N MET A 1 -9.24 -9.50 -8.15
CA MET A 1 -8.27 -8.78 -9.00
C MET A 1 -9.07 -7.95 -10.01
N CYS A 2 -9.68 -6.85 -9.56
CA CYS A 2 -10.37 -5.91 -10.44
C CYS A 2 -9.59 -4.60 -10.38
N THR A 3 -8.74 -4.36 -11.38
CA THR A 3 -7.73 -3.29 -11.36
C THR A 3 -8.37 -1.94 -11.65
N MET A 4 -9.02 -1.36 -10.64
CA MET A 4 -9.49 0.04 -10.70
C MET A 4 -8.37 0.92 -10.14
N ILE A 5 -7.69 1.62 -11.07
CA ILE A 5 -6.63 2.62 -10.85
C ILE A 5 -5.50 2.14 -9.94
N CYS A 6 -4.42 1.63 -10.54
CA CYS A 6 -3.16 1.36 -9.83
C CYS A 6 -2.10 2.40 -10.22
N GLU A 7 -1.62 3.18 -9.27
CA GLU A 7 -0.42 4.00 -9.44
C GLU A 7 0.78 3.31 -8.78
N GLN A 8 1.94 3.35 -9.45
CA GLN A 8 3.19 2.88 -8.88
C GLN A 8 4.20 4.01 -8.88
N SER A 9 4.85 4.25 -7.75
CA SER A 9 5.89 5.27 -7.62
C SER A 9 7.14 4.70 -6.96
N LYS A 10 8.31 5.04 -7.50
CA LYS A 10 9.59 4.78 -6.83
C LYS A 10 9.73 5.76 -5.68
N LYS A 11 9.90 5.25 -4.47
CA LYS A 11 10.07 6.06 -3.26
C LYS A 11 11.08 5.41 -2.34
N GLU A 12 11.93 6.23 -1.76
CA GLU A 12 12.85 5.84 -0.70
C GLU A 12 12.19 6.07 0.66
N GLY A 13 12.41 5.16 1.59
CA GLY A 13 11.85 5.22 2.93
C GLY A 13 12.20 3.99 3.75
N SER A 14 11.58 3.87 4.93
CA SER A 14 11.73 2.70 5.81
C SER A 14 10.35 2.20 6.22
N GLY A 15 10.14 0.88 6.10
CA GLY A 15 8.91 0.19 6.50
C GLY A 15 9.19 -0.75 7.66
N LYS A 16 8.21 -0.95 8.54
CA LYS A 16 8.31 -1.90 9.65
C LYS A 16 7.47 -3.14 9.34
N GLY A 17 8.14 -4.23 8.99
CA GLY A 17 7.54 -5.56 8.83
C GLY A 17 7.64 -6.39 10.10
N THR A 18 7.25 -7.67 9.99
CA THR A 18 7.33 -8.65 11.09
C THR A 18 8.76 -8.90 11.58
N GLU A 19 9.74 -8.83 10.67
CA GLU A 19 11.17 -9.01 10.95
C GLU A 19 11.90 -7.71 11.32
N GLY A 20 11.16 -6.61 11.50
CA GLY A 20 11.70 -5.30 11.84
C GLY A 20 11.72 -4.32 10.67
N TRP A 21 12.61 -3.32 10.77
CA TRP A 21 12.68 -2.24 9.79
C TRP A 21 13.45 -2.65 8.52
N PHE A 22 12.96 -2.22 7.37
CA PHE A 22 13.58 -2.47 6.07
C PHE A 22 13.46 -1.26 5.14
N PRO A 23 14.43 -1.03 4.24
CA PRO A 23 14.34 0.06 3.28
C PRO A 23 13.24 -0.24 2.26
N LEU A 24 12.43 0.76 1.95
CA LEU A 24 11.40 0.73 0.92
C LEU A 24 11.97 1.23 -0.41
N LYS A 25 11.47 0.70 -1.52
CA LYS A 25 11.86 1.13 -2.87
C LYS A 25 10.70 1.54 -3.77
N LYS A 26 9.49 1.08 -3.45
CA LYS A 26 8.30 1.30 -4.26
C LYS A 26 7.07 1.42 -3.38
N VAL A 27 6.13 2.24 -3.84
CA VAL A 27 4.76 2.30 -3.34
C VAL A 27 3.82 1.94 -4.48
N ASN A 28 2.87 1.05 -4.18
CA ASN A 28 1.73 0.75 -5.05
C ASN A 28 0.48 1.33 -4.38
N VAL A 29 -0.31 2.09 -5.12
CA VAL A 29 -1.58 2.65 -4.65
C VAL A 29 -2.67 2.09 -5.54
N SER A 30 -3.74 1.55 -4.97
CA SER A 30 -4.91 1.11 -5.71
C SER A 30 -6.21 1.58 -5.07
N TYR A 31 -7.25 1.75 -5.88
CA TYR A 31 -8.61 2.01 -5.39
C TYR A 31 -9.50 0.79 -5.68
N ASP A 32 -9.69 -0.08 -4.68
CA ASP A 32 -10.43 -1.35 -4.83
C ASP A 32 -10.97 -1.79 -3.45
N HIS A 33 -11.65 -2.93 -3.42
CA HIS A 33 -12.15 -3.59 -2.22
C HIS A 33 -10.99 -3.90 -1.25
N PRO A 34 -11.02 -3.36 -0.02
CA PRO A 34 -10.09 -3.74 1.03
C PRO A 34 -10.24 -5.22 1.39
N PHE A 35 -9.16 -5.83 1.89
CA PHE A 35 -9.21 -7.20 2.41
C PHE A 35 -9.66 -7.25 3.86
N ASN A 36 -9.30 -6.24 4.68
CA ASN A 36 -9.54 -6.25 6.12
C ASN A 36 -10.51 -5.15 6.57
N ALA A 37 -10.46 -3.97 5.94
CA ALA A 37 -11.31 -2.85 6.30
C ALA A 37 -12.77 -3.06 5.84
N PRO A 38 -13.76 -2.58 6.60
CA PRO A 38 -15.18 -2.89 6.37
C PRO A 38 -15.84 -1.97 5.33
N TRP A 39 -15.11 -1.56 4.29
CA TRP A 39 -15.62 -0.66 3.26
C TRP A 39 -15.82 -1.40 1.93
N GLU A 40 -16.81 -0.99 1.14
CA GLU A 40 -17.01 -1.53 -0.20
C GLU A 40 -15.84 -1.15 -1.13
N TYR A 41 -15.31 0.07 -1.01
CA TYR A 41 -14.13 0.53 -1.72
C TYR A 41 -13.20 1.28 -0.76
N GLY A 42 -11.90 1.17 -0.99
CA GLY A 42 -10.89 1.89 -0.24
C GLY A 42 -9.64 2.19 -1.06
N VAL A 43 -8.80 3.07 -0.52
CA VAL A 43 -7.46 3.33 -1.04
C VAL A 43 -6.51 2.35 -0.35
N ASN A 44 -5.99 1.38 -1.11
CA ASN A 44 -5.01 0.42 -0.63
C ASN A 44 -3.62 0.91 -1.01
N ILE A 45 -2.75 1.07 -0.02
CA ILE A 45 -1.37 1.50 -0.20
C ILE A 45 -0.45 0.39 0.25
N ASP A 46 0.50 0.06 -0.60
CA ASP A 46 1.45 -1.00 -0.37
C ASP A 46 2.88 -0.51 -0.58
N PHE A 47 3.64 -0.48 0.51
CA PHE A 47 5.05 -0.12 0.53
C PHE A 47 5.90 -1.39 0.43
N VAL A 48 6.74 -1.51 -0.62
CA VAL A 48 7.49 -2.73 -0.89
C VAL A 48 8.97 -2.50 -1.15
N ASN A 49 9.75 -3.56 -0.93
CA ASN A 49 11.10 -3.72 -1.46
C ASN A 49 11.22 -5.04 -2.23
N PRO A 50 11.03 -5.01 -3.57
CA PRO A 50 11.07 -6.21 -4.39
C PRO A 50 12.38 -7.00 -4.31
N ASP A 51 13.49 -6.32 -4.01
CA ASP A 51 14.82 -6.94 -3.93
C ASP A 51 14.99 -7.81 -2.67
N ARG A 52 14.08 -7.68 -1.69
CA ARG A 52 14.09 -8.45 -0.44
C ARG A 52 12.98 -9.52 -0.40
N GLY A 53 12.37 -9.82 -1.55
CA GLY A 53 11.31 -10.80 -1.69
C GLY A 53 9.92 -10.30 -1.28
N MET A 54 8.91 -11.15 -1.41
CA MET A 54 7.49 -10.76 -1.24
C MET A 54 7.11 -10.36 0.20
N GLY A 55 7.88 -10.78 1.19
CA GLY A 55 7.63 -10.45 2.60
C GLY A 55 8.05 -9.04 3.01
N ALA A 56 8.88 -8.36 2.20
CA ALA A 56 9.32 -7.00 2.46
C ALA A 56 8.25 -5.99 2.02
N ARG A 57 7.12 -6.00 2.73
CA ARG A 57 5.89 -5.27 2.43
C ARG A 57 5.24 -4.71 3.69
N VAL A 58 4.70 -3.50 3.60
CA VAL A 58 3.77 -2.92 4.58
C VAL A 58 2.55 -2.43 3.82
N ALA A 59 1.39 -3.02 4.10
CA ALA A 59 0.12 -2.66 3.48
C ALA A 59 -0.75 -1.84 4.44
N VAL A 60 -1.48 -0.86 3.91
CA VAL A 60 -2.45 -0.03 4.61
C VAL A 60 -3.71 0.07 3.76
N GLU A 61 -4.87 -0.01 4.41
CA GLU A 61 -6.18 0.17 3.79
C GLU A 61 -6.82 1.42 4.38
N LEU A 62 -7.22 2.37 3.53
CA LEU A 62 -7.73 3.68 3.93
C LEU A 62 -9.13 3.91 3.37
N SER A 63 -9.97 4.60 4.15
CA SER A 63 -11.29 5.01 3.69
C SER A 63 -11.18 6.01 2.53
N PRO A 64 -12.08 6.02 1.55
CA PRO A 64 -12.07 7.03 0.49
C PRO A 64 -12.13 8.48 1.00
N GLN A 65 -12.77 8.70 2.16
CA GLN A 65 -12.86 10.02 2.81
C GLN A 65 -11.59 10.46 3.55
N SER A 66 -10.53 9.65 3.63
CA SER A 66 -9.28 10.04 4.30
C SER A 66 -8.38 10.93 3.44
N GLY A 67 -8.73 11.13 2.16
CA GLY A 67 -8.06 12.10 1.31
C GLY A 67 -8.30 13.54 1.82
N PRO A 68 -7.40 14.49 1.52
CA PRO A 68 -7.66 15.89 1.79
C PRO A 68 -8.95 16.32 1.09
N ASN A 69 -9.90 16.88 1.84
CA ASN A 69 -11.04 17.59 1.29
C ASN A 69 -10.50 18.84 0.59
N TYR A 70 -10.46 18.85 -0.75
CA TYR A 70 -10.21 20.05 -1.53
C TYR A 70 -11.53 20.75 -1.86
#